data_AF-A0AB39LF34-F1
#
_entry.id   AF-A0AB39LF34-F1
#
_cell.length_a   1.000
_cell.length_b   1.000
_cell.length_c   1.000
_cell.angle_alpha   90.00
_cell.angle_beta   90.00
_cell.angle_gamma   90.00
#
_symmetry.space_group_name_H-M   'P 1'
#
loop_
_entity.id
_entity.type
_entity.pdbx_description
1 polymer ?
#
loop_
_entity_poly.entity_id
_entity_poly.type
_entity_poly.pdbx_seq_one_letter_code
_entity_poly.pdbx_strand_id
1 'polypeptide(L)'
;MGISKTKNGSYRLRVYIPDDVQGKLGIGKRFEKRFKTRREAKEAEIKLAVDIENARLGRSSTLSQRKGDILFKDFYKDIWLEPYKAGQATATIKPPTAVTIFQTENLFRLQILPVLGNYSIDHLNENKQLVLSLLTPLSNSYANFKSIRGYVNSVLDWAEELEYIQVNKVKKTISRIKANKKLALKESKKFEDLALNEEELKQWLQAFDEDLKNDRMELKDYALFYTTFFLSDRKSETYALQWKHINFEKNEILIEQALDKFGNLKSTKGNKKTLFKAPKELMNILTDWKIEQKKQLKLFGIRQNEKQFVFTYNNRKNGINVPLHIDYLNHRMNSIRRRHPELPPASPHKLRHTGATLARQAGTSLNAISEALTHSDIQITKTYVNTTETVNQTAGEIAFRSLKK
;
A
#
# COMPACT_ATOMS: atom_id res chain seq x y z
N MET A 1 43.77 40.63 16.59
CA MET A 1 42.35 40.77 16.97
C MET A 1 41.52 40.95 15.70
N GLY A 2 40.78 39.94 15.27
CA GLY A 2 40.07 39.96 13.98
C GLY A 2 38.65 40.54 14.01
N ILE A 3 38.04 40.73 15.19
CA ILE A 3 36.62 41.12 15.31
C ILE A 3 36.48 42.58 15.78
N SER A 4 35.73 43.38 15.03
CA SER A 4 35.42 44.79 15.32
C SER A 4 33.92 45.06 15.24
N LYS A 5 33.38 45.91 16.13
CA LYS A 5 31.96 46.31 16.08
C LYS A 5 31.78 47.44 15.07
N THR A 6 30.79 47.32 14.19
CA THR A 6 30.46 48.32 13.17
C THR A 6 29.48 49.37 13.71
N LYS A 7 29.40 50.54 13.05
CA LYS A 7 28.46 51.62 13.40
C LYS A 7 26.99 51.15 13.43
N ASN A 8 26.64 50.10 12.67
CA ASN A 8 25.29 49.56 12.56
C ASN A 8 25.03 48.40 13.56
N GLY A 9 25.85 48.25 14.60
CA GLY A 9 25.68 47.22 15.63
C GLY A 9 26.16 45.81 15.27
N SER A 10 26.42 45.51 14.00
CA SER A 10 26.97 44.22 13.54
C SER A 10 28.46 44.05 13.85
N TYR A 11 28.96 42.81 13.88
CA TYR A 11 30.36 42.48 14.15
C TYR A 11 31.08 42.06 12.87
N ARG A 12 32.19 42.73 12.54
CA ARG A 12 33.01 42.47 11.36
C ARG A 12 34.23 41.66 11.75
N LEU A 13 34.36 40.46 11.18
CA LEU A 13 35.55 39.62 11.25
C LEU A 13 36.47 39.94 10.05
N ARG A 14 37.73 40.22 10.31
CA ARG A 14 38.82 40.39 9.35
C ARG A 14 39.99 39.53 9.77
N VAL A 15 40.35 38.56 8.94
CA VAL A 15 41.47 37.64 9.20
C VAL A 15 42.38 37.61 7.99
N TYR A 16 43.69 37.68 8.24
CA TYR A 16 44.71 37.50 7.23
C TYR A 16 44.91 36.01 6.95
N ILE A 17 44.89 35.63 5.68
CA ILE A 17 45.10 34.24 5.26
C ILE A 17 46.54 34.09 4.76
N PRO A 18 47.35 33.22 5.38
CA PRO A 18 48.73 32.97 4.97
C PRO A 18 48.84 32.47 3.50
N ASP A 19 49.85 32.95 2.76
CA ASP A 19 49.99 32.70 1.31
C ASP A 19 50.12 31.19 0.99
N ASP A 20 50.67 30.39 1.90
CA ASP A 20 50.86 28.93 1.83
C ASP A 20 49.55 28.12 1.86
N VAL A 21 48.44 28.73 2.29
CA VAL A 21 47.12 28.05 2.39
C VAL A 21 46.04 28.68 1.54
N GLN A 22 46.28 29.84 0.91
CA GLN A 22 45.29 30.55 0.09
C GLN A 22 44.75 29.69 -1.06
N GLY A 23 45.64 29.03 -1.81
CA GLY A 23 45.25 28.13 -2.90
C GLY A 23 44.52 26.88 -2.42
N LYS A 24 44.82 26.39 -1.22
CA LYS A 24 44.18 25.19 -0.62
C LYS A 24 42.79 25.48 -0.06
N LEU A 25 42.57 26.68 0.46
CA LEU A 25 41.30 27.12 1.04
C LEU A 25 40.39 27.81 0.01
N GLY A 26 40.91 28.24 -1.14
CA GLY A 26 40.16 29.03 -2.13
C GLY A 26 39.79 30.43 -1.62
N ILE A 27 40.51 30.93 -0.61
CA ILE A 27 40.29 32.24 0.01
C ILE A 27 41.49 33.12 -0.31
N GLY A 28 41.24 34.35 -0.77
CA GLY A 28 42.30 35.34 -1.00
C GLY A 28 42.98 35.81 0.29
N LYS A 29 43.98 36.68 0.14
CA LYS A 29 44.85 37.20 1.23
C LYS A 29 44.13 37.76 2.46
N ARG A 30 42.86 38.17 2.33
CA ARG A 30 42.02 38.65 3.44
C ARG A 30 40.63 38.05 3.38
N PHE A 31 40.21 37.47 4.50
CA PHE A 31 38.83 37.06 4.74
C PHE A 31 38.09 38.16 5.52
N GLU A 32 36.99 38.69 4.97
CA GLU A 32 36.13 39.67 5.64
C GLU A 32 34.66 39.24 5.60
N LYS A 33 34.01 39.13 6.77
CA LYS A 33 32.58 38.81 6.87
C LYS A 33 31.93 39.53 8.06
N ARG A 34 30.65 39.86 7.94
CA ARG A 34 29.86 40.50 9.00
C ARG A 34 28.87 39.51 9.62
N PHE A 35 28.71 39.60 10.93
CA PHE A 35 27.86 38.73 11.75
C PHE A 35 26.92 39.57 12.62
N LYS A 36 25.77 39.01 12.99
CA LYS A 36 24.77 39.72 13.81
C LYS A 36 25.25 39.79 15.26
N THR A 37 25.90 38.74 15.75
CA THR A 37 26.39 38.67 17.14
C THR A 37 27.91 38.51 17.23
N ARG A 38 28.48 38.92 18.37
CA ARG A 38 29.92 38.71 18.66
C ARG A 38 30.27 37.23 18.76
N ARG A 39 29.33 36.41 19.22
CA ARG A 39 29.49 34.96 19.38
C ARG A 39 29.65 34.27 18.03
N GLU A 40 28.76 34.55 17.07
CA GLU A 40 28.88 34.03 15.70
C GLU A 40 30.20 34.43 15.03
N ALA A 41 30.62 35.69 15.21
CA ALA A 41 31.89 36.16 14.69
C ALA A 41 33.09 35.40 15.28
N LYS A 42 33.00 35.03 16.57
CA LYS A 42 34.05 34.28 17.27
C LYS A 42 34.06 32.79 16.91
N GLU A 43 32.90 32.17 16.74
CA GLU A 43 32.78 30.80 16.23
C GLU A 43 33.34 30.70 14.81
N ALA A 44 33.07 31.69 13.95
CA ALA A 44 33.65 31.76 12.60
C ALA A 44 35.17 32.00 12.61
N GLU A 45 35.69 32.82 13.54
CA GLU A 45 37.14 33.03 13.73
C GLU A 45 37.85 31.73 14.13
N ILE A 46 37.27 30.99 15.08
CA ILE A 46 37.82 29.71 15.55
C ILE A 46 37.80 28.66 14.42
N LYS A 47 36.68 28.55 13.69
CA LYS A 47 36.56 27.63 12.57
C LYS A 47 37.59 27.91 11.48
N LEU A 48 37.77 29.19 11.12
CA LEU A 48 38.74 29.61 10.11
C LEU A 48 40.19 29.33 10.56
N ALA A 49 40.50 29.47 11.85
CA ALA A 49 41.82 29.13 12.38
C ALA A 49 42.13 27.63 12.25
N VAL A 50 41.14 26.77 12.55
CA VAL A 50 41.24 25.32 12.37
C VAL A 50 41.40 24.96 10.89
N ASP A 51 40.66 25.61 9.99
CA ASP A 51 40.77 25.39 8.54
C ASP A 51 42.17 25.77 8.01
N ILE A 52 42.76 26.87 8.49
CA ILE A 52 44.12 27.29 8.17
C ILE A 52 45.16 26.27 8.65
N GLU A 53 45.02 25.78 9.88
CA GLU A 53 45.95 24.79 10.46
C GLU A 53 45.89 23.46 9.70
N ASN A 54 44.69 22.98 9.36
CA ASN A 54 44.51 21.77 8.57
C ASN A 54 45.12 21.89 7.16
N ALA A 55 44.92 23.04 6.49
CA ALA A 55 45.51 23.31 5.18
C ALA A 55 47.05 23.32 5.21
N ARG A 56 47.67 23.77 6.31
CA ARG A 56 49.13 23.72 6.51
C ARG A 56 49.65 22.30 6.65
N LEU A 57 48.95 21.46 7.40
CA LEU A 57 49.33 20.08 7.65
C LEU A 57 49.11 19.14 6.45
N GLY A 58 48.71 19.66 5.28
CA GLY A 58 48.39 18.85 4.10
C GLY A 58 47.15 17.97 4.28
N ARG A 59 46.44 18.15 5.40
CA ARG A 59 45.15 17.55 5.66
C ARG A 59 44.17 18.35 4.82
N SER A 60 43.85 17.85 3.63
CA SER A 60 42.65 18.27 2.90
C SER A 60 41.51 18.36 3.90
N SER A 61 40.66 19.38 3.82
CA SER A 61 39.52 19.64 4.69
C SER A 61 38.43 18.57 4.57
N THR A 62 38.78 17.32 4.83
CA THR A 62 37.86 16.26 5.18
C THR A 62 37.68 16.31 6.70
N LEU A 63 36.43 16.21 7.15
CA LEU A 63 35.96 16.18 8.55
C LEU A 63 35.26 17.46 9.06
N SER A 64 34.50 18.14 8.20
CA SER A 64 33.06 18.12 8.47
C SER A 64 32.55 16.89 7.70
N GLN A 65 32.06 15.83 8.35
CA GLN A 65 31.42 14.72 7.61
C GLN A 65 30.46 15.36 6.60
N ARG A 66 30.64 15.10 5.30
CA ARG A 66 29.67 15.64 4.33
C ARG A 66 28.36 14.98 4.72
N LYS A 67 27.29 15.75 4.90
CA LYS A 67 25.99 15.20 5.32
C LYS A 67 25.60 13.99 4.44
N GLY A 68 25.91 14.05 3.14
CA GLY A 68 25.68 12.97 2.17
C GLY A 68 26.50 11.68 2.36
N ASP A 69 27.51 11.65 3.23
CA ASP A 69 28.27 10.44 3.57
C ASP A 69 27.44 9.44 4.40
N ILE A 70 26.30 9.88 4.94
CA ILE A 70 25.34 9.00 5.62
C ILE A 70 24.93 7.83 4.71
N LEU A 71 24.87 6.63 5.28
CA LEU A 71 24.42 5.45 4.56
C LEU A 71 22.93 5.56 4.24
N PHE A 72 22.52 5.01 3.10
CA PHE A 72 21.13 5.01 2.67
C PHE A 72 20.20 4.40 3.72
N LYS A 73 20.63 3.34 4.41
CA LYS A 73 19.84 2.69 5.47
C LYS A 73 19.62 3.60 6.68
N ASP A 74 20.62 4.38 7.05
CA ASP A 74 20.59 5.27 8.22
C ASP A 74 19.75 6.51 7.86
N PHE A 75 19.94 7.08 6.66
CA PHE A 75 19.09 8.16 6.16
C PHE A 75 17.61 7.74 6.08
N TYR A 76 17.33 6.54 5.55
CA TYR A 76 15.98 5.99 5.51
C TYR A 76 15.35 5.94 6.91
N LYS A 77 16.07 5.36 7.87
CA LYS A 77 15.55 5.08 9.21
C LYS A 77 15.41 6.35 10.05
N ASP A 78 16.45 7.17 10.09
CA ASP A 78 16.58 8.24 11.08
C ASP A 78 16.08 9.59 10.54
N ILE A 79 15.96 9.75 9.21
CA ILE A 79 15.64 11.03 8.58
C ILE A 79 14.40 10.97 7.70
N TRP A 80 14.20 9.90 6.93
CA TRP A 80 13.11 9.86 5.94
C TRP A 80 11.81 9.25 6.48
N LEU A 81 11.89 8.21 7.32
CA LEU A 81 10.72 7.39 7.68
C LEU A 81 9.63 8.17 8.44
N GLU A 82 10.00 8.97 9.43
CA GLU A 82 9.03 9.74 10.21
C GLU A 82 8.37 10.87 9.39
N PRO A 83 9.11 11.69 8.62
CA PRO A 83 8.51 12.62 7.66
C PRO A 83 7.60 11.93 6.63
N TYR A 84 7.97 10.73 6.16
CA TYR A 84 7.12 9.93 5.27
C TYR A 84 5.79 9.55 5.95
N LYS A 85 5.83 9.05 7.18
CA LYS A 85 4.62 8.71 7.95
C LYS A 85 3.74 9.93 8.21
N ALA A 86 4.35 11.10 8.43
CA ALA A 86 3.66 12.39 8.56
C ALA A 86 3.13 12.95 7.23
N GLY A 87 3.45 12.31 6.08
CA GLY A 87 3.03 12.74 4.75
C GLY A 87 3.94 13.79 4.09
N GLN A 88 4.97 14.27 4.79
CA GLN A 88 5.88 15.33 4.32
C GLN A 88 6.78 14.87 3.17
N ALA A 89 7.24 13.61 3.20
CA ALA A 89 8.08 13.03 2.15
C ALA A 89 7.28 12.36 1.02
N THR A 90 6.00 12.71 0.86
CA THR A 90 5.11 12.12 -0.15
C THR A 90 4.50 13.20 -1.05
N ALA A 91 4.21 12.84 -2.30
CA ALA A 91 3.49 13.73 -3.22
C ALA A 91 1.96 13.73 -3.00
N THR A 92 1.45 12.99 -2.01
CA THR A 92 0.01 12.85 -1.76
C THR A 92 -0.48 13.84 -0.72
N ILE A 93 -1.68 14.39 -0.94
CA ILE A 93 -2.30 15.40 -0.05
C ILE A 93 -2.56 14.85 1.37
N LYS A 94 -2.76 13.54 1.50
CA LYS A 94 -3.05 12.89 2.78
C LYS A 94 -1.86 12.02 3.22
N PRO A 95 -1.56 11.98 4.54
CA PRO A 95 -0.59 11.03 5.08
C PRO A 95 -0.92 9.58 4.70
N PRO A 96 0.10 8.71 4.54
CA PRO A 96 -0.11 7.31 4.22
C PRO A 96 -0.87 6.60 5.35
N THR A 97 -1.76 5.67 4.98
CA THR A 97 -2.46 4.84 5.97
C THR A 97 -1.48 3.91 6.69
N ALA A 98 -1.84 3.41 7.88
CA ALA A 98 -1.04 2.41 8.59
C ALA A 98 -0.71 1.18 7.72
N VAL A 99 -1.64 0.74 6.88
CA VAL A 99 -1.42 -0.37 5.94
C VAL A 99 -0.37 0.00 4.89
N THR A 100 -0.43 1.22 4.36
CA THR A 100 0.55 1.74 3.40
C THR A 100 1.93 1.81 4.05
N ILE A 101 2.04 2.35 5.27
CA ILE A 101 3.30 2.43 6.03
C ILE A 101 3.90 1.04 6.21
N PHE A 102 3.12 0.08 6.69
CA PHE A 102 3.56 -1.31 6.86
C PHE A 102 4.04 -1.95 5.56
N GLN A 103 3.35 -1.69 4.44
CA GLN A 103 3.78 -2.19 3.12
C GLN A 103 5.08 -1.53 2.66
N THR A 104 5.23 -0.22 2.87
CA THR A 104 6.44 0.54 2.56
C THR A 104 7.63 0.00 3.36
N GLU A 105 7.50 -0.12 4.68
CA GLU A 105 8.58 -0.65 5.54
C GLU A 105 9.00 -2.07 5.12
N ASN A 106 8.05 -2.95 4.78
CA ASN A 106 8.39 -4.27 4.25
C ASN A 106 9.12 -4.21 2.91
N LEU A 107 8.73 -3.30 2.03
CA LEU A 107 9.41 -3.12 0.75
C LEU A 107 10.85 -2.63 0.95
N PHE A 108 11.06 -1.69 1.88
CA PHE A 108 12.39 -1.25 2.25
C PHE A 108 13.22 -2.40 2.81
N ARG A 109 12.72 -3.09 3.84
CA ARG A 109 13.40 -4.19 4.52
C ARG A 109 13.77 -5.34 3.58
N LEU A 110 12.85 -5.75 2.71
CA LEU A 110 13.01 -6.95 1.90
C LEU A 110 13.66 -6.71 0.53
N GLN A 111 13.56 -5.49 -0.02
CA GLN A 111 13.97 -5.23 -1.41
C GLN A 111 14.97 -4.08 -1.54
N ILE A 112 14.72 -2.94 -0.88
CA ILE A 112 15.53 -1.72 -1.11
C ILE A 112 16.80 -1.73 -0.27
N LEU A 113 16.70 -1.93 1.04
CA LEU A 113 17.83 -1.89 1.97
C LEU A 113 18.89 -2.96 1.69
N PRO A 114 18.55 -4.21 1.32
CA PRO A 114 19.56 -5.20 0.95
C PRO A 114 20.43 -4.79 -0.24
N VAL A 115 19.92 -3.92 -1.11
CA VAL A 115 20.57 -3.53 -2.37
C VAL A 115 21.26 -2.18 -2.24
N LEU A 116 20.62 -1.19 -1.60
CA LEU A 116 21.11 0.19 -1.52
C LEU A 116 21.65 0.58 -0.15
N GLY A 117 21.29 -0.16 0.91
CA GLY A 117 21.42 0.29 2.29
C GLY A 117 22.84 0.60 2.76
N ASN A 118 23.85 -0.09 2.20
CA ASN A 118 25.26 0.06 2.60
C ASN A 118 26.05 1.09 1.78
N TYR A 119 25.40 1.76 0.82
CA TYR A 119 26.02 2.86 0.09
C TYR A 119 25.64 4.19 0.72
N SER A 120 26.53 5.18 0.67
CA SER A 120 26.19 6.53 1.09
C SER A 120 25.24 7.20 0.09
N ILE A 121 24.44 8.16 0.58
CA ILE A 121 23.53 8.95 -0.25
C ILE A 121 24.31 9.65 -1.38
N ASP A 122 25.46 10.26 -1.06
CA ASP A 122 26.31 10.96 -2.03
C ASP A 122 26.87 9.99 -3.08
N HIS A 123 27.38 8.83 -2.65
CA HIS A 123 27.92 7.84 -3.57
C HIS A 123 26.86 7.30 -4.54
N LEU A 124 25.64 7.03 -4.06
CA LEU A 124 24.53 6.64 -4.94
C LEU A 124 24.15 7.76 -5.91
N ASN A 125 24.16 9.01 -5.46
CA ASN A 125 23.79 10.15 -6.28
C ASN A 125 24.79 10.44 -7.40
N GLU A 126 26.09 10.27 -7.15
CA GLU A 126 27.13 10.48 -8.17
C GLU A 126 27.25 9.31 -9.16
N ASN A 127 26.92 8.08 -8.74
CA ASN A 127 27.15 6.87 -9.54
C ASN A 127 25.88 6.33 -10.23
N LYS A 128 25.46 6.98 -11.32
CA LYS A 128 24.30 6.57 -12.14
C LYS A 128 24.37 5.10 -12.61
N GLN A 129 25.54 4.65 -13.04
CA GLN A 129 25.73 3.29 -13.56
C GLN A 129 25.57 2.24 -12.47
N LEU A 130 26.09 2.53 -11.26
CA LEU A 130 25.89 1.67 -10.09
C LEU A 130 24.40 1.52 -9.78
N VAL A 131 23.67 2.63 -9.67
CA VAL A 131 22.22 2.61 -9.39
C VAL A 131 21.45 1.80 -10.43
N LEU A 132 21.79 1.92 -11.72
CA LEU A 132 21.20 1.09 -12.78
C LEU A 132 21.48 -0.39 -12.56
N SER A 133 22.74 -0.76 -12.28
CA SER A 133 23.15 -2.15 -12.06
C SER A 133 22.45 -2.78 -10.85
N LEU A 134 22.18 -1.99 -9.81
CA LEU A 134 21.52 -2.43 -8.58
C LEU A 134 20.00 -2.58 -8.74
N LEU A 135 19.35 -1.65 -9.45
CA LEU A 135 17.88 -1.63 -9.56
C LEU A 135 17.34 -2.45 -10.75
N THR A 136 18.13 -2.67 -11.80
CA THR A 136 17.68 -3.45 -12.97
C THR A 136 17.32 -4.91 -12.63
N PRO A 137 18.10 -5.63 -11.80
CA PRO A 137 17.70 -6.97 -11.34
C PRO A 137 16.35 -6.99 -10.63
N LEU A 138 16.08 -6.00 -9.77
CA LEU A 138 14.78 -5.86 -9.09
C LEU A 138 13.63 -5.60 -10.07
N SER A 139 13.89 -4.91 -11.19
CA SER A 139 12.87 -4.65 -12.20
C SER A 139 12.45 -5.91 -12.97
N ASN A 140 13.39 -6.85 -13.11
CA ASN A 140 13.19 -8.15 -13.76
C ASN A 140 12.57 -9.20 -12.82
N SER A 141 12.79 -9.10 -11.51
CA SER A 141 12.28 -10.08 -10.54
C SER A 141 10.99 -9.64 -9.83
N TYR A 142 10.77 -8.33 -9.63
CA TYR A 142 9.69 -7.82 -8.79
C TYR A 142 8.61 -7.10 -9.59
N ALA A 143 7.39 -7.67 -9.62
CA ALA A 143 6.27 -7.13 -10.38
C ALA A 143 5.87 -5.70 -9.95
N ASN A 144 6.07 -5.34 -8.69
CA ASN A 144 5.72 -4.01 -8.18
C ASN A 144 6.92 -3.05 -8.14
N PHE A 145 7.89 -3.22 -9.04
CA PHE A 145 9.08 -2.38 -9.14
C PHE A 145 8.79 -0.88 -9.28
N LYS A 146 7.64 -0.50 -9.85
CA LYS A 146 7.22 0.92 -9.91
C LYS A 146 7.16 1.57 -8.52
N SER A 147 6.74 0.83 -7.49
CA SER A 147 6.75 1.31 -6.12
C SER A 147 8.18 1.45 -5.59
N ILE A 148 9.03 0.44 -5.80
CA ILE A 148 10.47 0.47 -5.41
C ILE A 148 11.14 1.73 -5.91
N ARG A 149 11.11 1.96 -7.24
CA ARG A 149 11.75 3.13 -7.83
C ARG A 149 11.15 4.45 -7.36
N GLY A 150 9.85 4.46 -7.04
CA GLY A 150 9.16 5.63 -6.47
C GLY A 150 9.68 5.98 -5.08
N TYR A 151 9.85 4.98 -4.20
CA TYR A 151 10.39 5.21 -2.85
C TYR A 151 11.87 5.57 -2.86
N VAL A 152 12.68 4.94 -3.72
CA VAL A 152 14.10 5.32 -3.85
C VAL A 152 14.23 6.79 -4.30
N ASN A 153 13.44 7.21 -5.28
CA ASN A 153 13.39 8.62 -5.68
C ASN A 153 12.93 9.53 -4.54
N SER A 154 11.89 9.13 -3.79
CA SER A 154 11.39 9.91 -2.65
C SER A 154 12.45 10.09 -1.55
N VAL A 155 13.28 9.08 -1.28
CA VAL A 155 14.39 9.19 -0.33
C VAL A 155 15.44 10.20 -0.81
N LEU A 156 15.85 10.12 -2.07
CA LEU A 156 16.86 11.02 -2.63
C LEU A 156 16.33 12.44 -2.86
N ASP A 157 15.05 12.60 -3.20
CA ASP A 157 14.38 13.89 -3.26
C ASP A 157 14.33 14.55 -1.88
N TRP A 158 14.09 13.78 -0.81
CA TRP A 158 14.14 14.29 0.56
C TRP A 158 15.56 14.63 1.01
N ALA A 159 16.57 13.87 0.54
CA ALA A 159 17.97 14.20 0.77
C ALA A 159 18.39 15.50 0.07
N GLU A 160 17.86 15.78 -1.11
CA GLU A 160 18.01 17.06 -1.80
C GLU A 160 17.34 18.19 -1.01
N GLU A 161 16.09 18.00 -0.59
CA GLU A 161 15.34 18.99 0.21
C GLU A 161 16.06 19.39 1.52
N LEU A 162 16.68 18.41 2.20
CA LEU A 162 17.42 18.63 3.44
C LEU A 162 18.90 18.98 3.24
N GLU A 163 19.32 19.25 2.00
CA GLU A 163 20.68 19.65 1.62
C GLU A 163 21.76 18.61 1.98
N TYR A 164 21.42 17.32 2.00
CA TYR A 164 22.39 16.22 2.10
C TYR A 164 23.14 16.03 0.76
N ILE A 165 22.43 16.32 -0.34
CA ILE A 165 22.96 16.40 -1.69
C ILE A 165 22.45 17.70 -2.33
N GLN A 166 23.20 18.25 -3.28
CA GLN A 166 22.79 19.49 -3.95
C GLN A 166 21.62 19.29 -4.93
N VAL A 167 21.57 18.14 -5.58
CA VAL A 167 20.55 17.79 -6.58
C VAL A 167 20.44 16.28 -6.71
N ASN A 168 19.22 15.75 -6.86
CA ASN A 168 19.00 14.34 -7.16
C ASN A 168 19.38 14.01 -8.63
N LYS A 169 20.64 13.65 -8.86
CA LYS A 169 21.24 13.37 -10.18
C LYS A 169 20.71 12.07 -10.80
N VAL A 170 20.17 11.16 -9.99
CA VAL A 170 19.74 9.81 -10.44
C VAL A 170 18.23 9.68 -10.66
N LYS A 171 17.42 10.68 -10.30
CA LYS A 171 15.96 10.69 -10.48
C LYS A 171 15.49 10.26 -11.86
N LYS A 172 16.06 10.87 -12.91
CA LYS A 172 15.74 10.58 -14.32
C LYS A 172 16.19 9.17 -14.71
N THR A 173 17.35 8.75 -14.23
CA THR A 173 17.92 7.41 -14.47
C THR A 173 17.02 6.33 -13.91
N ILE A 174 16.64 6.44 -12.63
CA ILE A 174 15.75 5.51 -11.93
C ILE A 174 14.37 5.45 -12.60
N SER A 175 13.83 6.60 -13.02
CA SER A 175 12.50 6.69 -13.64
C SER A 175 12.41 6.00 -15.01
N ARG A 176 13.54 5.87 -15.73
CA ARG A 176 13.62 5.20 -17.04
C ARG A 176 13.59 3.68 -16.94
N ILE A 177 13.98 3.10 -15.81
CA ILE A 177 13.96 1.64 -15.60
C ILE A 177 12.51 1.13 -15.67
N LYS A 178 12.23 0.26 -16.64
CA LYS A 178 10.90 -0.32 -16.86
C LYS A 178 10.65 -1.46 -15.88
N ALA A 179 9.38 -1.68 -15.51
CA ALA A 179 8.97 -2.78 -14.65
C ALA A 179 8.81 -4.07 -15.46
N ASN A 180 9.94 -4.63 -15.92
CA ASN A 180 9.99 -5.73 -16.88
C ASN A 180 9.19 -6.97 -16.41
N LYS A 181 9.30 -7.34 -15.13
CA LYS A 181 8.52 -8.46 -14.58
C LYS A 181 7.02 -8.26 -14.75
N LYS A 182 6.52 -7.04 -14.55
CA LYS A 182 5.10 -6.72 -14.67
C LYS A 182 4.63 -6.79 -16.12
N LEU A 183 5.47 -6.36 -17.06
CA LEU A 183 5.19 -6.42 -18.48
C LEU A 183 5.12 -7.88 -18.95
N ALA A 184 6.13 -8.68 -18.61
CA ALA A 184 6.15 -10.11 -18.91
C ALA A 184 4.93 -10.85 -18.33
N LEU A 185 4.54 -10.57 -17.07
CA LEU A 185 3.34 -11.13 -16.45
C LEU A 185 2.03 -10.68 -17.10
N LYS A 186 2.02 -9.54 -17.79
CA LYS A 186 0.84 -9.04 -18.51
C LYS A 186 0.72 -9.73 -19.87
N GLU A 187 1.84 -9.90 -20.56
CA GLU A 187 1.91 -10.58 -21.86
C GLU A 187 1.63 -12.08 -21.73
N SER A 188 2.03 -12.70 -20.62
CA SER A 188 1.79 -14.13 -20.38
C SER A 188 0.35 -14.45 -19.95
N LYS A 189 -0.47 -13.46 -19.59
CA LYS A 189 -1.84 -13.69 -19.13
C LYS A 189 -2.77 -13.80 -20.33
N LYS A 190 -3.39 -14.97 -20.52
CA LYS A 190 -4.49 -15.11 -21.47
C LYS A 190 -5.77 -14.53 -20.86
N PHE A 191 -6.66 -14.01 -21.69
CA PHE A 191 -7.95 -13.49 -21.24
C PHE A 191 -8.78 -14.57 -20.52
N GLU A 192 -8.70 -15.81 -21.03
CA GLU A 192 -9.31 -17.02 -20.47
C GLU A 192 -8.86 -17.31 -19.04
N ASP A 193 -7.65 -16.90 -18.62
CA ASP A 193 -7.14 -17.14 -17.26
C ASP A 193 -7.75 -16.20 -16.21
N LEU A 194 -8.40 -15.11 -16.64
CA LEU A 194 -8.87 -14.03 -15.77
C LEU A 194 -10.20 -14.35 -15.08
N ALA A 195 -10.99 -15.25 -15.67
CA ALA A 195 -12.28 -15.68 -15.19
C ALA A 195 -12.33 -17.22 -15.21
N LEU A 196 -13.35 -17.78 -14.56
CA LEU A 196 -13.74 -19.17 -14.77
C LEU A 196 -14.74 -19.21 -15.92
N ASN A 197 -14.78 -20.31 -16.66
CA ASN A 197 -15.91 -20.58 -17.56
C ASN A 197 -17.13 -21.11 -16.76
N GLU A 198 -18.24 -21.35 -17.45
CA GLU A 198 -19.49 -21.81 -16.82
C GLU A 198 -19.33 -23.16 -16.11
N GLU A 199 -18.68 -24.13 -16.75
CA GLU A 199 -18.46 -25.46 -16.21
C GLU A 199 -17.54 -25.43 -14.99
N GLU A 200 -16.44 -24.69 -15.07
CA GLU A 200 -15.52 -24.47 -13.95
C GLU A 200 -16.21 -23.80 -12.75
N LEU A 201 -17.07 -22.80 -12.99
CA LEU A 201 -17.84 -22.16 -11.93
C LEU A 201 -18.82 -23.16 -11.31
N LYS A 202 -19.51 -23.95 -12.12
CA LYS A 202 -20.45 -24.98 -11.65
C LYS A 202 -19.73 -26.01 -10.77
N GLN A 203 -18.57 -26.50 -11.17
CA GLN A 203 -17.74 -27.39 -10.35
C GLN A 203 -17.35 -26.74 -9.02
N TRP A 204 -16.97 -25.46 -9.03
CA TRP A 204 -16.70 -24.74 -7.78
C TRP A 204 -17.92 -24.67 -6.86
N LEU A 205 -19.11 -24.36 -7.37
CA LEU A 205 -20.34 -24.34 -6.56
C LEU A 205 -20.66 -25.73 -6.00
N GLN A 206 -20.58 -26.77 -6.84
CA GLN A 206 -20.81 -28.16 -6.44
C GLN A 206 -19.85 -28.62 -5.35
N ALA A 207 -18.55 -28.30 -5.46
CA ALA A 207 -17.58 -28.65 -4.43
C ALA A 207 -17.88 -28.02 -3.06
N PHE A 208 -18.41 -26.78 -3.05
CA PHE A 208 -18.88 -26.14 -1.81
C PHE A 208 -20.13 -26.84 -1.24
N ASP A 209 -21.08 -27.21 -2.08
CA ASP A 209 -22.28 -27.95 -1.67
C ASP A 209 -21.94 -29.34 -1.13
N GLU A 210 -21.04 -30.08 -1.80
CA GLU A 210 -20.57 -31.39 -1.39
C GLU A 210 -19.78 -31.34 -0.08
N ASP A 211 -18.89 -30.36 0.08
CA ASP A 211 -18.12 -30.22 1.32
C ASP A 211 -18.99 -29.86 2.52
N LEU A 212 -20.05 -29.07 2.32
CA LEU A 212 -21.02 -28.79 3.39
C LEU A 212 -21.83 -30.05 3.73
N LYS A 213 -22.35 -30.75 2.71
CA LYS A 213 -23.18 -31.96 2.89
C LYS A 213 -22.44 -33.09 3.59
N ASN A 214 -21.13 -33.21 3.35
CA ASN A 214 -20.29 -34.25 3.94
C ASN A 214 -19.60 -33.81 5.24
N ASP A 215 -20.05 -32.72 5.89
CA ASP A 215 -19.50 -32.17 7.13
C ASP A 215 -18.00 -31.82 7.06
N ARG A 216 -17.48 -31.57 5.85
CA ARG A 216 -16.07 -31.19 5.63
C ARG A 216 -15.88 -29.67 5.64
N MET A 217 -16.93 -28.90 5.89
CA MET A 217 -16.92 -27.45 5.94
C MET A 217 -17.98 -26.92 6.89
N GLU A 218 -17.68 -25.81 7.59
CA GLU A 218 -18.64 -25.14 8.44
C GLU A 218 -19.64 -24.30 7.62
N LEU A 219 -20.88 -24.21 8.08
CA LEU A 219 -21.92 -23.35 7.49
C LEU A 219 -21.46 -21.89 7.34
N LYS A 220 -20.62 -21.39 8.26
CA LYS A 220 -19.99 -20.07 8.17
C LYS A 220 -19.23 -19.87 6.86
N ASP A 221 -18.39 -20.84 6.49
CA ASP A 221 -17.51 -20.72 5.34
C ASP A 221 -18.29 -20.86 4.03
N TYR A 222 -19.33 -21.69 4.04
CA TYR A 222 -20.31 -21.79 2.98
C TYR A 222 -21.04 -20.45 2.77
N ALA A 223 -21.63 -19.90 3.84
CA ALA A 223 -22.32 -18.62 3.81
C ALA A 223 -21.39 -17.47 3.38
N LEU A 224 -20.14 -17.47 3.85
CA LEU A 224 -19.13 -16.49 3.46
C LEU A 224 -18.86 -16.51 1.95
N PHE A 225 -18.66 -17.70 1.39
CA PHE A 225 -18.41 -17.87 -0.04
C PHE A 225 -19.59 -17.40 -0.87
N TYR A 226 -20.81 -17.86 -0.57
CA TYR A 226 -21.99 -17.46 -1.33
C TYR A 226 -22.29 -15.97 -1.19
N THR A 227 -22.05 -15.37 -0.01
CA THR A 227 -22.21 -13.93 0.17
C THR A 227 -21.24 -13.16 -0.74
N THR A 228 -19.94 -13.48 -0.70
CA THR A 228 -18.95 -12.82 -1.57
C THR A 228 -19.20 -13.09 -3.06
N PHE A 229 -19.65 -14.29 -3.42
CA PHE A 229 -19.98 -14.63 -4.80
C PHE A 229 -21.18 -13.86 -5.32
N PHE A 230 -22.32 -13.95 -4.63
CA PHE A 230 -23.56 -13.27 -5.03
C PHE A 230 -23.41 -11.76 -5.01
N LEU A 231 -22.79 -11.17 -4.00
CA LEU A 231 -22.58 -9.71 -3.99
C LEU A 231 -21.56 -9.27 -5.03
N SER A 232 -20.74 -10.20 -5.54
CA SER A 232 -19.59 -9.93 -6.40
C SER A 232 -18.73 -8.78 -5.89
N ASP A 233 -18.65 -8.61 -4.58
CA ASP A 233 -18.01 -7.48 -3.91
C ASP A 233 -16.50 -7.71 -3.75
N ARG A 234 -15.78 -6.74 -3.19
CA ARG A 234 -14.41 -7.01 -2.72
C ARG A 234 -14.54 -7.79 -1.42
N LYS A 235 -13.86 -8.93 -1.27
CA LYS A 235 -13.89 -9.74 -0.02
C LYS A 235 -13.82 -8.95 1.30
N SER A 236 -13.07 -7.84 1.34
CA SER A 236 -12.97 -6.98 2.52
C SER A 236 -14.27 -6.26 2.90
N GLU A 237 -15.16 -6.04 1.93
CA GLU A 237 -16.51 -5.46 2.09
C GLU A 237 -17.42 -6.51 2.77
N THR A 238 -17.49 -7.74 2.25
CA THR A 238 -18.18 -8.87 2.91
C THR A 238 -17.68 -9.08 4.34
N TYR A 239 -16.36 -9.02 4.58
CA TYR A 239 -15.81 -9.24 5.91
C TYR A 239 -16.19 -8.15 6.93
N ALA A 240 -16.57 -6.97 6.44
CA ALA A 240 -17.00 -5.86 7.27
C ALA A 240 -18.52 -5.81 7.49
N LEU A 241 -19.28 -6.77 6.94
CA LEU A 241 -20.71 -6.85 7.15
C LEU A 241 -21.03 -7.12 8.62
N GLN A 242 -22.00 -6.37 9.13
CA GLN A 242 -22.62 -6.54 10.44
C GLN A 242 -24.09 -6.87 10.21
N TRP A 243 -24.77 -7.52 11.17
CA TRP A 243 -26.17 -7.91 10.98
C TRP A 243 -27.12 -6.73 10.71
N LYS A 244 -26.79 -5.52 11.20
CA LYS A 244 -27.51 -4.28 10.89
C LYS A 244 -27.58 -3.95 9.39
N HIS A 245 -26.66 -4.50 8.58
CA HIS A 245 -26.61 -4.25 7.15
C HIS A 245 -27.51 -5.16 6.33
N ILE A 246 -28.08 -6.21 6.94
CA ILE A 246 -28.88 -7.22 6.23
C ILE A 246 -30.34 -7.05 6.64
N ASN A 247 -31.17 -6.61 5.71
CA ASN A 247 -32.61 -6.54 5.88
C ASN A 247 -33.25 -7.79 5.26
N PHE A 248 -33.69 -8.70 6.13
CA PHE A 248 -34.32 -9.97 5.74
C PHE A 248 -35.73 -9.81 5.17
N GLU A 249 -36.46 -8.76 5.57
CA GLU A 249 -37.82 -8.52 5.07
C GLU A 249 -37.80 -8.01 3.63
N LYS A 250 -36.85 -7.12 3.32
CA LYS A 250 -36.70 -6.50 1.99
C LYS A 250 -35.75 -7.24 1.06
N ASN A 251 -35.08 -8.29 1.55
CA ASN A 251 -33.98 -8.99 0.87
C ASN A 251 -32.90 -8.02 0.39
N GLU A 252 -32.41 -7.18 1.31
CA GLU A 252 -31.44 -6.12 1.03
C GLU A 252 -30.17 -6.28 1.84
N ILE A 253 -29.01 -6.03 1.22
CA ILE A 253 -27.69 -5.99 1.88
C ILE A 253 -27.01 -4.66 1.58
N LEU A 254 -26.69 -3.89 2.62
CA LEU A 254 -25.98 -2.62 2.51
C LEU A 254 -24.46 -2.81 2.66
N ILE A 255 -23.70 -2.41 1.64
CA ILE A 255 -22.24 -2.27 1.70
C ILE A 255 -21.88 -0.79 1.83
N GLU A 256 -21.35 -0.40 2.99
CA GLU A 256 -20.84 0.96 3.24
C GLU A 256 -19.45 1.01 3.90
N GLN A 257 -18.92 -0.15 4.30
CA GLN A 257 -17.63 -0.27 4.97
C GLN A 257 -16.86 -1.51 4.50
N ALA A 258 -15.56 -1.52 4.75
CA ALA A 258 -14.66 -2.62 4.45
C ALA A 258 -13.64 -2.79 5.59
N LEU A 259 -13.03 -3.97 5.70
CA LEU A 259 -11.89 -4.18 6.59
C LEU A 259 -10.58 -3.80 5.90
N ASP A 260 -9.68 -3.19 6.65
CA ASP A 260 -8.27 -3.05 6.27
C ASP A 260 -7.48 -4.34 6.55
N LYS A 261 -6.16 -4.32 6.31
CA LYS A 261 -5.29 -5.48 6.53
C LYS A 261 -5.20 -5.89 8.00
N PHE A 262 -5.43 -4.97 8.93
CA PHE A 262 -5.34 -5.18 10.36
C PHE A 262 -6.69 -5.50 11.01
N GLY A 263 -7.76 -5.56 10.21
CA GLY A 263 -9.12 -5.82 10.70
C GLY A 263 -9.85 -4.58 11.20
N ASN A 264 -9.33 -3.38 10.94
CA ASN A 264 -10.01 -2.13 11.27
C ASN A 264 -11.05 -1.79 10.19
N LEU A 265 -12.17 -1.21 10.63
CA LEU A 265 -13.17 -0.65 9.73
C LEU A 265 -12.62 0.58 9.00
N LYS A 266 -12.88 0.62 7.70
CA LYS A 266 -12.66 1.79 6.84
C LYS A 266 -13.84 1.95 5.89
N SER A 267 -14.00 3.15 5.35
CA SER A 267 -14.95 3.37 4.26
C SER A 267 -14.56 2.56 3.02
N THR A 268 -15.57 2.24 2.21
CA THR A 268 -15.37 1.67 0.87
C THR A 268 -14.54 2.61 0.00
N LYS A 269 -14.03 2.09 -1.12
CA LYS A 269 -13.31 2.93 -2.08
C LYS A 269 -14.23 4.04 -2.59
N GLY A 270 -13.85 5.30 -2.37
CA GLY A 270 -14.64 6.46 -2.77
C GLY A 270 -15.81 6.78 -1.82
N ASN A 271 -15.84 6.21 -0.61
CA ASN A 271 -16.92 6.43 0.38
C ASN A 271 -18.31 6.08 -0.15
N LYS A 272 -18.39 5.12 -1.08
CA LYS A 272 -19.64 4.69 -1.69
C LYS A 272 -20.49 3.85 -0.74
N LYS A 273 -21.79 4.06 -0.79
CA LYS A 273 -22.79 3.17 -0.18
C LYS A 273 -23.54 2.45 -1.29
N THR A 274 -23.58 1.13 -1.24
CA THR A 274 -24.33 0.32 -2.20
C THR A 274 -25.32 -0.56 -1.49
N LEU A 275 -26.59 -0.45 -1.87
CA LEU A 275 -27.66 -1.34 -1.44
C LEU A 275 -27.88 -2.42 -2.51
N PHE A 276 -27.70 -3.67 -2.14
CA PHE A 276 -27.91 -4.82 -3.02
C PHE A 276 -29.26 -5.47 -2.74
N LYS A 277 -30.03 -5.75 -3.80
CA LYS A 277 -31.13 -6.71 -3.74
C LYS A 277 -30.53 -8.11 -3.82
N ALA A 278 -30.62 -8.86 -2.72
CA ALA A 278 -30.04 -10.18 -2.60
C ALA A 278 -31.05 -11.27 -3.04
N PRO A 279 -30.61 -12.31 -3.76
CA PRO A 279 -31.48 -13.42 -4.12
C PRO A 279 -31.93 -14.19 -2.88
N LYS A 280 -33.12 -14.81 -2.96
CA LYS A 280 -33.70 -15.62 -1.87
C LYS A 280 -32.78 -16.75 -1.43
N GLU A 281 -32.05 -17.35 -2.38
CA GLU A 281 -31.05 -18.38 -2.09
C GLU A 281 -29.99 -17.89 -1.08
N LEU A 282 -29.45 -16.69 -1.28
CA LEU A 282 -28.48 -16.10 -0.35
C LEU A 282 -29.14 -15.77 1.00
N MET A 283 -30.35 -15.22 0.97
CA MET A 283 -31.05 -14.82 2.20
C MET A 283 -31.40 -16.01 3.10
N ASN A 284 -31.72 -17.16 2.51
CA ASN A 284 -31.95 -18.40 3.25
C ASN A 284 -30.65 -18.87 3.91
N ILE A 285 -29.53 -18.92 3.16
CA ILE A 285 -28.21 -19.29 3.69
C ILE A 285 -27.81 -18.39 4.86
N LEU A 286 -28.02 -17.07 4.72
CA LEU A 286 -27.72 -16.10 5.78
C LEU A 286 -28.63 -16.23 6.99
N THR A 287 -29.88 -16.67 6.81
CA THR A 287 -30.82 -16.93 7.91
C THR A 287 -30.35 -18.11 8.74
N ASP A 288 -30.01 -19.22 8.10
CA ASP A 288 -29.48 -20.41 8.77
C ASP A 288 -28.18 -20.09 9.50
N TRP A 289 -27.28 -19.36 8.84
CA TRP A 289 -26.04 -18.90 9.44
C TRP A 289 -26.27 -17.98 10.64
N LYS A 290 -27.24 -17.06 10.58
CA LYS A 290 -27.55 -16.16 11.70
C LYS A 290 -27.98 -16.95 12.94
N ILE A 291 -28.78 -17.99 12.76
CA ILE A 291 -29.23 -18.88 13.84
C ILE A 291 -28.04 -19.66 14.42
N GLU A 292 -27.21 -20.24 13.55
CA GLU A 292 -26.05 -21.03 13.96
C GLU A 292 -25.00 -20.19 14.68
N GLN A 293 -24.68 -19.00 14.16
CA GLN A 293 -23.77 -18.06 14.81
C GLN A 293 -24.28 -17.67 16.22
N LYS A 294 -25.59 -17.48 16.40
CA LYS A 294 -26.17 -17.19 17.72
C LYS A 294 -25.92 -18.32 18.71
N LYS A 295 -26.02 -19.58 18.29
CA LYS A 295 -25.69 -20.75 19.13
C LYS A 295 -24.20 -20.76 19.47
N GLN A 296 -23.34 -20.58 18.47
CA GLN A 296 -21.87 -20.58 18.66
C GLN A 296 -21.41 -19.47 19.60
N LEU A 297 -21.93 -18.24 19.44
CA LEU A 297 -21.59 -17.10 20.30
C LEU A 297 -22.05 -17.31 21.75
N LYS A 298 -23.21 -17.96 21.94
CA LYS A 298 -23.73 -18.28 23.28
C LYS A 298 -22.77 -19.17 24.08
N LEU A 299 -22.05 -20.09 23.42
CA LEU A 299 -21.03 -20.95 24.06
C LEU A 299 -19.89 -20.14 24.69
N PHE A 300 -19.64 -18.93 24.18
CA PHE A 300 -18.63 -18.00 24.68
C PHE A 300 -19.22 -16.87 25.54
N GLY A 301 -20.50 -16.94 25.91
CA GLY A 301 -21.19 -15.88 26.67
C GLY A 301 -21.43 -14.60 25.86
N ILE A 302 -21.32 -14.64 24.52
CA ILE A 302 -21.49 -13.48 23.65
C ILE A 302 -22.93 -13.44 23.13
N ARG A 303 -23.60 -12.29 23.31
CA ARG A 303 -24.93 -12.05 22.73
C ARG A 303 -24.82 -11.52 21.31
N GLN A 304 -25.39 -12.24 20.35
CA GLN A 304 -25.56 -11.73 18.99
C GLN A 304 -26.45 -10.47 18.99
N ASN A 305 -25.97 -9.40 18.36
CA ASN A 305 -26.65 -8.12 18.23
C ASN A 305 -26.46 -7.54 16.82
N GLU A 306 -27.05 -6.38 16.53
CA GLU A 306 -27.00 -5.78 15.20
C GLU A 306 -25.59 -5.33 14.76
N LYS A 307 -24.71 -4.98 15.71
CA LYS A 307 -23.31 -4.61 15.46
C LYS A 307 -22.38 -5.81 15.39
N GLN A 308 -22.87 -7.02 15.64
CA GLN A 308 -22.07 -8.23 15.50
C GLN A 308 -21.70 -8.43 14.03
N PHE A 309 -20.41 -8.66 13.77
CA PHE A 309 -19.93 -9.02 12.44
C PHE A 309 -20.59 -10.32 11.99
N VAL A 310 -21.03 -10.35 10.73
CA VAL A 310 -21.66 -11.53 10.13
C VAL A 310 -20.68 -12.68 10.08
N PHE A 311 -19.41 -12.41 9.76
CA PHE A 311 -18.37 -13.42 9.70
C PHE A 311 -17.21 -13.07 10.63
N THR A 312 -16.90 -13.97 11.55
CA THR A 312 -15.81 -13.86 12.51
C THR A 312 -15.11 -15.20 12.64
N TYR A 313 -13.95 -15.20 13.29
CA TYR A 313 -13.23 -16.43 13.61
C TYR A 313 -12.55 -16.33 14.96
N ASN A 314 -12.13 -17.47 15.48
CA ASN A 314 -11.28 -17.54 16.66
C ASN A 314 -9.83 -17.61 16.18
N ASN A 315 -9.01 -16.64 16.57
CA ASN A 315 -7.62 -16.60 16.15
C ASN A 315 -6.72 -17.46 17.05
N ARG A 316 -5.49 -17.75 16.59
CA ARG A 316 -4.52 -18.56 17.34
C ARG A 316 -3.92 -17.86 18.58
N LYS A 317 -4.26 -16.59 18.80
CA LYS A 317 -3.79 -15.76 19.92
C LYS A 317 -4.91 -15.55 20.96
N ASN A 318 -5.80 -16.54 21.12
CA ASN A 318 -6.95 -16.52 22.03
C ASN A 318 -7.98 -15.40 21.77
N GLY A 319 -7.94 -14.76 20.60
CA GLY A 319 -8.98 -13.81 20.19
C GLY A 319 -10.22 -14.58 19.76
N ILE A 320 -11.29 -14.45 20.54
CA ILE A 320 -12.60 -15.04 20.25
C ILE A 320 -13.44 -14.03 19.46
N ASN A 321 -14.19 -14.50 18.45
CA ASN A 321 -15.13 -13.68 17.69
C ASN A 321 -14.48 -12.42 17.05
N VAL A 322 -13.28 -12.56 16.50
CA VAL A 322 -12.55 -11.46 15.88
C VAL A 322 -12.87 -11.33 14.37
N PRO A 323 -12.74 -10.13 13.77
CA PRO A 323 -12.95 -9.94 12.33
C PRO A 323 -12.06 -10.86 11.48
N LEU A 324 -12.55 -11.31 10.33
CA LEU A 324 -11.79 -12.22 9.46
C LEU A 324 -10.47 -11.60 8.99
N HIS A 325 -9.41 -12.42 8.96
CA HIS A 325 -8.15 -12.07 8.32
C HIS A 325 -8.34 -11.87 6.81
N ILE A 326 -7.57 -10.96 6.20
CA ILE A 326 -7.71 -10.61 4.77
C ILE A 326 -7.59 -11.82 3.82
N ASP A 327 -6.85 -12.85 4.21
CA ASP A 327 -6.64 -14.07 3.41
C ASP A 327 -7.57 -15.23 3.76
N TYR A 328 -8.51 -15.05 4.70
CA TYR A 328 -9.36 -16.11 5.24
C TYR A 328 -10.06 -16.92 4.14
N LEU A 329 -10.85 -16.27 3.27
CA LEU A 329 -11.56 -16.98 2.19
C LEU A 329 -10.59 -17.59 1.16
N ASN A 330 -9.40 -17.02 0.97
CA ASN A 330 -8.39 -17.58 0.07
C ASN A 330 -7.87 -18.91 0.62
N HIS A 331 -7.62 -18.98 1.93
CA HIS A 331 -7.25 -20.22 2.59
C HIS A 331 -8.38 -21.26 2.55
N ARG A 332 -9.64 -20.86 2.76
CA ARG A 332 -10.80 -21.77 2.64
C ARG A 332 -10.92 -22.34 1.23
N MET A 333 -10.89 -21.50 0.19
CA MET A 333 -10.93 -21.95 -1.21
C MET A 333 -9.75 -22.87 -1.55
N ASN A 334 -8.53 -22.55 -1.10
CA ASN A 334 -7.37 -23.43 -1.29
C ASN A 334 -7.51 -24.77 -0.53
N SER A 335 -8.24 -24.81 0.58
CA SER A 335 -8.53 -26.04 1.31
C SER A 335 -9.58 -26.91 0.62
N ILE A 336 -10.55 -26.29 -0.06
CA ILE A 336 -11.53 -26.98 -0.91
C ILE A 336 -10.81 -27.57 -2.12
N ARG A 337 -10.01 -26.77 -2.85
CA ARG A 337 -9.21 -27.28 -3.98
C ARG A 337 -8.26 -28.43 -3.63
N ARG A 338 -7.74 -28.48 -2.40
CA ARG A 338 -6.91 -29.61 -1.95
C ARG A 338 -7.70 -30.92 -1.82
N ARG A 339 -9.02 -30.84 -1.61
CA ARG A 339 -9.93 -31.99 -1.53
C ARG A 339 -10.59 -32.32 -2.87
N HIS A 340 -10.66 -31.31 -3.74
CA HIS A 340 -11.26 -31.33 -5.07
C HIS A 340 -10.19 -30.89 -6.09
N PRO A 341 -9.19 -31.76 -6.39
CA PRO A 341 -8.00 -31.41 -7.17
C PRO A 341 -8.30 -31.09 -8.65
N GLU A 342 -9.46 -31.49 -9.15
CA GLU A 342 -9.99 -31.16 -10.48
C GLU A 342 -10.37 -29.68 -10.61
N LEU A 343 -10.61 -28.98 -9.49
CA LEU A 343 -11.00 -27.56 -9.54
C LEU A 343 -9.85 -26.68 -10.04
N PRO A 344 -10.14 -25.79 -11.02
CA PRO A 344 -9.14 -24.84 -11.49
C PRO A 344 -8.75 -23.85 -10.38
N PRO A 345 -7.52 -23.32 -10.38
CA PRO A 345 -7.11 -22.31 -9.43
C PRO A 345 -8.03 -21.07 -9.47
N ALA A 346 -8.66 -20.76 -8.33
CA ALA A 346 -9.50 -19.60 -8.16
C ALA A 346 -9.18 -18.83 -6.87
N SER A 347 -9.59 -17.56 -6.86
CA SER A 347 -9.55 -16.67 -5.71
C SER A 347 -10.85 -15.88 -5.66
N PRO A 348 -11.21 -15.23 -4.54
CA PRO A 348 -12.41 -14.39 -4.47
C PRO A 348 -12.40 -13.28 -5.55
N HIS A 349 -11.23 -12.76 -5.89
CA HIS A 349 -11.11 -11.77 -6.96
C HIS A 349 -11.34 -12.39 -8.35
N LYS A 350 -10.89 -13.62 -8.60
CA LYS A 350 -11.18 -14.34 -9.85
C LYS A 350 -12.67 -14.61 -9.97
N LEU A 351 -13.36 -15.03 -8.91
CA LEU A 351 -14.81 -15.22 -8.90
C LEU A 351 -15.59 -13.95 -9.20
N ARG A 352 -15.14 -12.80 -8.68
CA ARG A 352 -15.71 -11.50 -9.04
C ARG A 352 -15.57 -11.20 -10.54
N HIS A 353 -14.41 -11.50 -11.14
CA HIS A 353 -14.22 -11.38 -12.60
C HIS A 353 -15.08 -12.39 -13.36
N THR A 354 -15.20 -13.62 -12.87
CA THR A 354 -16.08 -14.66 -13.42
C THR A 354 -17.52 -14.16 -13.54
N GLY A 355 -18.09 -13.61 -12.45
CA GLY A 355 -19.45 -13.08 -12.47
C GLY A 355 -19.64 -12.00 -13.55
N ALA A 356 -18.66 -11.10 -13.69
CA ALA A 356 -18.66 -10.06 -14.72
C ALA A 356 -18.63 -10.63 -16.15
N THR A 357 -17.72 -11.57 -16.39
CA THR A 357 -17.51 -12.19 -17.71
C THR A 357 -18.73 -13.00 -18.13
N LEU A 358 -19.27 -13.84 -17.24
CA LEU A 358 -20.46 -14.66 -17.52
C LEU A 358 -21.71 -13.78 -17.72
N ALA A 359 -21.89 -12.72 -16.92
CA ALA A 359 -22.97 -11.77 -17.14
C ALA A 359 -22.87 -11.10 -18.52
N ARG A 360 -21.65 -10.78 -18.98
CA ARG A 360 -21.41 -10.21 -20.32
C ARG A 360 -21.72 -11.21 -21.44
N GLN A 361 -21.37 -12.48 -21.26
CA GLN A 361 -21.66 -13.55 -22.19
C GLN A 361 -23.17 -13.84 -22.27
N ALA A 362 -23.88 -13.73 -21.14
CA ALA A 362 -25.34 -13.82 -21.06
C ALA A 362 -26.08 -12.60 -21.67
N GLY A 363 -25.37 -11.68 -22.33
CA GLY A 363 -25.97 -10.53 -23.05
C GLY A 363 -26.13 -9.26 -22.21
N THR A 364 -25.66 -9.22 -20.96
CA THR A 364 -25.75 -8.02 -20.12
C THR A 364 -24.84 -6.90 -20.65
N SER A 365 -25.34 -5.66 -20.71
CA SER A 365 -24.56 -4.51 -21.15
C SER A 365 -23.39 -4.21 -20.20
N LEU A 366 -22.29 -3.65 -20.73
CA LEU A 366 -21.14 -3.26 -19.90
C LEU A 366 -21.50 -2.24 -18.81
N ASN A 367 -22.44 -1.34 -19.09
CA ASN A 367 -22.92 -0.36 -18.12
C ASN A 367 -23.64 -1.05 -16.95
N ALA A 368 -24.55 -1.98 -17.23
CA ALA A 368 -25.25 -2.74 -16.21
C ALA A 368 -24.30 -3.64 -15.39
N ILE A 369 -23.27 -4.23 -16.01
CA ILE A 369 -22.25 -5.01 -15.30
C ILE A 369 -21.40 -4.11 -14.39
N SER A 370 -21.01 -2.93 -14.86
CA SER A 370 -20.23 -1.97 -14.06
C SER A 370 -21.01 -1.48 -12.83
N GLU A 371 -22.31 -1.22 -13.01
CA GLU A 371 -23.25 -0.90 -11.94
C GLU A 371 -23.37 -2.08 -10.96
N ALA A 372 -23.59 -3.30 -11.46
CA ALA A 372 -23.70 -4.51 -10.65
C ALA A 372 -22.44 -4.85 -9.85
N LEU A 373 -21.26 -4.44 -10.35
CA LEU A 373 -19.98 -4.59 -9.67
C LEU A 373 -19.59 -3.35 -8.85
N THR A 374 -20.40 -2.30 -8.81
CA THR A 374 -20.11 -1.05 -8.08
C THR A 374 -18.79 -0.38 -8.49
N HIS A 375 -18.30 -0.62 -9.71
CA HIS A 375 -17.03 -0.06 -10.18
C HIS A 375 -17.11 1.48 -10.29
N SER A 376 -16.06 2.15 -9.83
CA SER A 376 -15.91 3.61 -9.94
C SER A 376 -15.33 4.07 -11.27
N ASP A 377 -14.93 3.13 -12.15
CA ASP A 377 -14.15 3.38 -13.38
C ASP A 377 -14.97 3.05 -14.64
N ILE A 378 -16.13 3.67 -14.78
CA ILE A 378 -16.50 4.20 -16.10
C ILE A 378 -16.12 5.67 -16.03
N GLN A 379 -15.48 6.17 -17.08
CA GLN A 379 -14.78 7.44 -17.23
C GLN A 379 -15.60 8.74 -16.98
N ILE A 380 -16.55 8.72 -16.05
CA ILE A 380 -17.41 9.84 -15.69
C ILE A 380 -17.18 10.14 -14.22
N THR A 381 -16.50 11.26 -14.02
CA THR A 381 -16.39 12.04 -12.82
C THR A 381 -17.70 12.01 -12.01
N LYS A 382 -17.79 11.15 -10.99
CA LYS A 382 -18.84 11.24 -9.96
C LYS A 382 -18.45 12.34 -8.97
N THR A 383 -18.56 13.59 -9.43
CA THR A 383 -18.55 14.80 -8.60
C THR A 383 -19.89 15.00 -7.87
N TYR A 384 -20.79 14.02 -7.90
CA TYR A 384 -22.13 14.18 -7.37
C TYR A 384 -22.47 13.11 -6.32
N VAL A 385 -22.48 13.61 -5.08
CA VAL A 385 -23.43 13.33 -3.98
C VAL A 385 -23.31 11.98 -3.27
N ASN A 386 -23.38 12.06 -1.93
CA ASN A 386 -23.61 10.97 -0.97
C ASN A 386 -24.96 10.25 -1.20
N THR A 387 -25.26 9.76 -2.41
CA THR A 387 -26.45 8.97 -2.70
C THR A 387 -26.13 7.48 -2.66
N THR A 388 -27.03 6.70 -2.09
CA THR A 388 -26.93 5.24 -2.05
C THR A 388 -27.19 4.68 -3.46
N GLU A 389 -26.23 3.98 -4.04
CA GLU A 389 -26.41 3.26 -5.30
C GLU A 389 -27.20 1.97 -5.03
N THR A 390 -28.26 1.69 -5.80
CA THR A 390 -29.04 0.45 -5.64
C THR A 390 -28.73 -0.50 -6.79
N VAL A 391 -28.28 -1.71 -6.46
CA VAL A 391 -28.04 -2.78 -7.43
C VAL A 391 -29.19 -3.77 -7.36
N ASN A 392 -30.02 -3.79 -8.39
CA ASN A 392 -31.20 -4.67 -8.46
C ASN A 392 -30.86 -6.13 -8.74
N GLN A 393 -29.79 -6.38 -9.48
CA GLN A 393 -29.30 -7.73 -9.76
C GLN A 393 -27.78 -7.71 -9.86
N THR A 394 -27.12 -8.61 -9.17
CA THR A 394 -25.65 -8.67 -9.13
C THR A 394 -25.08 -9.51 -10.25
N ALA A 395 -23.80 -9.29 -10.58
CA ALA A 395 -23.11 -10.10 -11.57
C ALA A 395 -23.05 -11.58 -11.15
N GLY A 396 -22.87 -11.86 -9.86
CA GLY A 396 -22.92 -13.21 -9.29
C GLY A 396 -24.29 -13.87 -9.41
N GLU A 397 -25.38 -13.11 -9.19
CA GLU A 397 -26.73 -13.65 -9.42
C GLU A 397 -26.99 -13.94 -10.90
N ILE A 398 -26.64 -13.02 -11.80
CA ILE A 398 -26.81 -13.23 -13.25
C ILE A 398 -26.07 -14.50 -13.69
N ALA A 399 -24.81 -14.66 -13.27
CA ALA A 399 -24.03 -15.86 -13.54
C ALA A 399 -24.66 -17.11 -12.93
N PHE A 400 -25.11 -17.05 -11.68
CA PHE A 400 -25.76 -18.21 -11.03
C PHE A 400 -27.04 -18.66 -11.76
N ARG A 401 -27.82 -17.71 -12.28
CA ARG A 401 -29.04 -17.99 -13.04
C ARG A 401 -28.75 -18.55 -14.43
N SER A 402 -27.64 -18.14 -15.08
CA SER A 402 -27.27 -18.67 -16.40
C SER A 402 -26.87 -20.15 -16.32
N LEU A 403 -26.25 -20.59 -15.22
CA LEU A 403 -25.89 -22.00 -14.99
C LEU A 403 -27.09 -22.95 -14.82
N LYS A 404 -28.30 -22.41 -14.59
CA LYS A 404 -29.53 -23.20 -14.39
C LYS A 404 -30.38 -23.32 -15.66
N LYS A 405 -30.00 -22.62 -16.74
CA LYS A 405 -30.60 -22.81 -18.06
C LYS A 405 -29.91 -23.98 -18.75
#